data_AF-A0A4V1RU12-F1
#
_entry.id   AF-A0A4V1RU12-F1
#
_cell.length_a   1.000
_cell.length_b   1.000
_cell.length_c   1.000
_cell.angle_alpha   90.00
_cell.angle_beta   90.00
_cell.angle_gamma   90.00
#
_symmetry.space_group_name_H-M   'P 1'
#
loop_
_entity.id
_entity.type
_entity.pdbx_description
1 polymer ?
#
loop_
_entity_poly.entity_id
_entity_poly.type
_entity_poly.pdbx_seq_one_letter_code
_entity_poly.pdbx_strand_id
1 'polypeptide(L)'
;MTLNIPRNNITVEIAAAAARLSGTPEQVAARLRRLLDEGAPKAGPRESADARREREAETAAHQRAVAAHQHRLAADFAEARGWRVTTAPLAVKEVARRGPPGGNWHRPPREWLGTMFHPTFYRDAARRAAAMVAHPLAEVVEQGRIEIEMWAAERELTVSFPDVASWQDPGRNVLAVFEPAAPAEVADLAPARVEPRLDTSRAPSTAPDLASMRPIQPVDLDGVEPADLAAQVAPVWELVAPTELLVDESYQRDLSPKSLALIRRIASGWDWRKFKAPICARVDGRLHVLDGQHTAAGAASHGGVPLIPVLVVIAPEAVDRARAFISHATDRLPTTITQVHHAAVLAGDEDALTIDRVCRAAGVDLVAFPPPRSAYRPGQTVALNAIRRVVDKRGAMRARQVLEVLAKADLAPISADHIRAAEALLCDPDLSGEVDAERITAGMRALAAKGYVEAKTLAATKNLVLWRAMVAVILRARRSRPKGGRQSDGLTTGDAAEVEGEAA
;
A
#
# COMPACT_ATOMS: atom_id res chain seq x y z
N MET A 1 13.37 22.66 4.41
CA MET A 1 13.16 23.59 3.28
C MET A 1 13.06 22.77 2.02
N THR A 2 11.85 22.52 1.54
CA THR A 2 11.60 21.83 0.27
C THR A 2 11.85 22.84 -0.84
N LEU A 3 13.07 22.86 -1.41
CA LEU A 3 13.36 23.68 -2.58
C LEU A 3 12.66 23.04 -3.78
N ASN A 4 11.46 23.57 -4.05
CA ASN A 4 10.66 23.33 -5.23
C ASN A 4 11.41 23.99 -6.40
N ILE A 5 12.15 23.21 -7.20
CA ILE A 5 12.78 23.71 -8.42
C ILE A 5 11.65 24.25 -9.30
N PRO A 6 11.57 25.56 -9.59
CA PRO A 6 10.46 26.12 -10.33
C PRO A 6 10.45 25.54 -11.74
N ARG A 7 9.33 24.92 -12.11
CA ARG A 7 9.03 24.56 -13.49
C ARG A 7 8.97 25.84 -14.32
N ASN A 8 9.75 25.84 -15.40
CA ASN A 8 9.56 26.64 -16.61
C ASN A 8 9.82 28.15 -16.47
N ASN A 9 11.11 28.54 -16.47
CA ASN A 9 11.65 29.64 -17.30
C ASN A 9 13.14 29.97 -17.05
N ILE A 10 13.88 29.19 -16.26
CA ILE A 10 15.28 29.48 -15.91
C ILE A 10 16.28 28.49 -16.56
N THR A 11 16.00 27.91 -17.73
CA THR A 11 16.86 26.83 -18.27
C THR A 11 18.02 27.31 -19.16
N VAL A 12 17.90 28.43 -19.87
CA VAL A 12 18.98 28.92 -20.77
C VAL A 12 20.03 29.73 -20.00
N GLU A 13 19.59 30.65 -19.12
CA GLU A 13 20.51 31.47 -18.32
C GLU A 13 21.30 30.64 -17.31
N ILE A 14 20.67 29.65 -16.66
CA ILE A 14 21.38 28.71 -15.76
C ILE A 14 22.39 27.88 -16.55
N ALA A 15 22.03 27.38 -17.74
CA ALA A 15 22.97 26.63 -18.57
C ALA A 15 24.17 27.49 -19.01
N ALA A 16 23.93 28.76 -19.39
CA ALA A 16 24.99 29.70 -19.73
C ALA A 16 25.87 30.06 -18.54
N ALA A 17 25.29 30.23 -17.34
CA ALA A 17 26.04 30.47 -16.11
C ALA A 17 26.85 29.24 -15.68
N ALA A 18 26.28 28.05 -15.79
CA ALA A 18 26.94 26.77 -15.53
C ALA A 18 28.16 26.58 -16.44
N ALA A 19 28.04 26.91 -17.73
CA ALA A 19 29.14 26.81 -18.70
C ALA A 19 30.34 27.74 -18.37
N ARG A 20 30.12 28.82 -17.62
CA ARG A 20 31.18 29.76 -17.18
C ARG A 20 31.90 29.32 -15.90
N LEU A 21 31.38 28.32 -15.19
CA LEU A 21 32.05 27.77 -14.00
C LEU A 21 33.30 26.99 -14.44
N SER A 22 34.44 27.33 -13.83
CA SER A 22 35.73 26.68 -14.07
C SER A 22 36.11 25.72 -12.94
N GLY A 23 36.89 24.70 -13.26
CA GLY A 23 37.40 23.69 -12.31
C GLY A 23 36.93 22.27 -12.62
N THR A 24 37.46 21.29 -11.88
CA THR A 24 37.03 19.89 -11.98
C THR A 24 35.66 19.66 -11.33
N PRO A 25 34.95 18.56 -11.63
CA PRO A 25 33.68 18.24 -10.98
C PRO A 25 33.76 18.23 -9.46
N GLU A 26 34.86 17.77 -8.88
CA GLU A 26 35.09 17.75 -7.42
C GLU A 26 35.22 19.16 -6.86
N GLN A 27 35.91 20.06 -7.57
CA GLN A 27 36.04 21.47 -7.17
C GLN A 27 34.69 22.20 -7.26
N VAL A 28 33.89 21.91 -8.29
CA VAL A 28 32.54 22.46 -8.44
C VAL A 28 31.61 21.92 -7.34
N ALA A 29 31.70 20.64 -7.00
CA ALA A 29 30.95 20.02 -5.91
C ALA A 29 31.31 20.61 -4.54
N ALA A 30 32.60 20.86 -4.28
CA ALA A 30 33.04 21.52 -3.05
C ALA A 30 32.49 22.96 -2.92
N ARG A 31 32.44 23.72 -4.03
CA ARG A 31 31.83 25.06 -4.06
C ARG A 31 30.32 25.01 -3.85
N LEU A 32 29.63 24.05 -4.49
CA LEU A 32 28.20 23.82 -4.27
C LEU A 32 27.91 23.51 -2.81
N ARG A 33 28.71 22.66 -2.18
CA ARG A 33 28.53 22.32 -0.77
C ARG A 33 28.66 23.55 0.13
N ARG A 34 29.67 24.39 -0.11
CA ARG A 34 29.84 25.65 0.62
C ARG A 34 28.62 26.56 0.49
N LEU A 35 28.09 26.72 -0.72
CA LEU A 35 26.88 27.51 -0.96
C LEU A 35 25.67 26.95 -0.19
N LEU A 36 25.48 25.63 -0.19
CA LEU A 36 24.39 24.99 0.56
C LEU A 36 24.53 25.16 2.08
N ASP A 37 25.76 25.08 2.60
CA ASP A 37 26.05 25.26 4.02
C ASP A 37 25.88 26.73 4.48
N GLU A 38 26.25 27.70 3.65
CA GLU A 38 26.03 29.14 3.89
C GLU A 38 24.54 29.50 3.93
N GLY A 39 23.75 28.86 3.05
CA GLY A 39 22.31 29.06 2.93
C GLY A 39 21.91 30.44 2.39
N ALA A 40 20.63 30.58 2.03
CA ALA A 40 20.12 31.86 1.55
C ALA A 40 19.97 32.89 2.71
N PRO A 41 20.13 34.19 2.42
CA PRO A 41 19.89 35.25 3.41
C PRO A 41 18.51 35.13 4.08
N LYS A 42 18.47 35.22 5.42
CA LYS A 42 17.25 35.05 6.21
C LYS A 42 16.57 36.39 6.53
N ALA A 43 15.25 36.35 6.68
CA ALA A 43 14.46 37.52 7.08
C ALA A 43 14.78 37.96 8.51
N GLY A 44 14.95 39.27 8.71
CA GLY A 44 15.03 39.87 10.04
C GLY A 44 13.63 40.10 10.64
N PRO A 45 13.50 40.24 11.97
CA PRO A 45 12.21 40.41 12.65
C PRO A 45 11.49 41.73 12.32
N ARG A 46 12.19 42.75 11.81
CA ARG A 46 11.62 44.02 11.32
C ARG A 46 12.50 44.56 10.18
N GLU A 47 12.07 44.39 8.94
CA GLU A 47 12.80 44.85 7.75
C GLU A 47 12.03 45.92 6.98
N SER A 48 12.76 46.88 6.39
CA SER A 48 12.18 47.88 5.49
C SER A 48 11.84 47.25 4.13
N ALA A 49 11.00 47.93 3.34
CA ALA A 49 10.67 47.48 1.99
C ALA A 49 11.90 47.38 1.08
N ASP A 50 12.88 48.28 1.24
CA ASP A 50 14.12 48.27 0.45
C ASP A 50 15.04 47.13 0.88
N ALA A 51 15.23 46.92 2.19
CA ALA A 51 16.00 45.78 2.71
C ALA A 51 15.36 44.44 2.30
N ARG A 52 14.03 44.37 2.22
CA ARG A 52 13.30 43.22 1.70
C ARG A 52 13.61 42.97 0.21
N ARG A 53 13.59 44.01 -0.63
CA ARG A 53 13.91 43.89 -2.07
C ARG A 53 15.36 43.46 -2.30
N GLU A 54 16.30 44.04 -1.56
CA GLU A 54 17.72 43.69 -1.63
C GLU A 54 17.95 42.23 -1.22
N ARG A 55 17.40 41.79 -0.09
CA ARG A 55 17.45 40.38 0.33
C ARG A 55 16.79 39.45 -0.68
N GLU A 56 15.64 39.82 -1.25
CA GLU A 56 14.98 39.03 -2.30
C GLU A 56 15.89 38.89 -3.53
N ALA A 57 16.62 39.95 -3.90
CA ALA A 57 17.61 39.92 -4.98
C ALA A 57 18.83 39.04 -4.65
N GLU A 58 19.37 39.14 -3.44
CA GLU A 58 20.46 38.29 -2.95
C GLU A 58 20.04 36.82 -2.85
N THR A 59 18.83 36.55 -2.37
CA THR A 59 18.24 35.22 -2.31
C THR A 59 18.09 34.63 -3.71
N ALA A 60 17.61 35.43 -4.66
CA ALA A 60 17.53 35.02 -6.07
C ALA A 60 18.92 34.79 -6.67
N ALA A 61 19.92 35.61 -6.34
CA ALA A 61 21.30 35.43 -6.78
C ALA A 61 21.92 34.15 -6.21
N HIS A 62 21.72 33.87 -4.92
CA HIS A 62 22.15 32.65 -4.26
C HIS A 62 21.49 31.41 -4.90
N GLN A 63 20.17 31.44 -5.11
CA GLN A 63 19.45 30.35 -5.78
C GLN A 63 19.94 30.12 -7.21
N ARG A 64 20.22 31.18 -7.97
CA ARG A 64 20.83 31.08 -9.31
C ARG A 64 22.23 30.46 -9.25
N ALA A 65 23.05 30.87 -8.29
CA ALA A 65 24.39 30.33 -8.11
C ALA A 65 24.35 28.83 -7.78
N VAL A 66 23.50 28.42 -6.83
CA VAL A 66 23.26 27.00 -6.51
C VAL A 66 22.86 26.25 -7.78
N ALA A 67 21.80 26.69 -8.46
CA ALA A 67 21.29 26.00 -9.63
C ALA A 67 22.30 25.91 -10.79
N ALA A 68 23.16 26.92 -10.98
CA ALA A 68 24.25 26.86 -11.95
C ALA A 68 25.28 25.77 -11.63
N HIS A 69 25.66 25.61 -10.36
CA HIS A 69 26.57 24.54 -9.94
C HIS A 69 25.93 23.16 -10.05
N GLN A 70 24.65 23.03 -9.68
CA GLN A 70 23.91 21.77 -9.84
C GLN A 70 23.82 21.36 -11.31
N HIS A 71 23.50 22.32 -12.18
CA HIS A 71 23.42 22.08 -13.63
C HIS A 71 24.78 21.74 -14.23
N ARG A 72 25.86 22.39 -13.79
CA ARG A 72 27.23 22.09 -14.24
C ARG A 72 27.61 20.65 -13.96
N LEU A 73 27.43 20.19 -12.72
CA LEU A 73 27.74 18.82 -12.32
C LEU A 73 26.88 17.78 -13.07
N ALA A 74 25.58 18.06 -13.23
CA ALA A 74 24.69 17.19 -14.00
C ALA A 74 25.10 17.10 -15.47
N ALA A 75 25.62 18.19 -16.06
CA ALA A 75 26.12 18.25 -17.43
C ALA A 75 27.46 17.52 -17.59
N ASP A 76 28.42 17.73 -16.68
CA ASP A 76 29.72 17.03 -16.69
C ASP A 76 29.50 15.50 -16.56
N PHE A 77 28.56 15.07 -15.70
CA PHE A 77 28.17 13.67 -15.58
C PHE A 77 27.56 13.10 -16.88
N ALA A 78 26.78 13.91 -17.60
CA ALA A 78 26.18 13.54 -18.88
C ALA A 78 27.24 13.37 -19.97
N GLU A 79 28.14 14.35 -20.08
CA GLU A 79 29.16 14.43 -21.13
C GLU A 79 30.10 13.23 -21.07
N ALA A 80 30.51 12.82 -19.86
CA ALA A 80 31.34 11.63 -19.63
C ALA A 80 30.70 10.32 -20.15
N ARG A 81 29.39 10.30 -20.38
CA ARG A 81 28.61 9.13 -20.84
C ARG A 81 28.06 9.30 -22.26
N GLY A 82 28.43 10.38 -22.96
CA GLY A 82 27.87 10.71 -24.27
C GLY A 82 26.39 11.09 -24.24
N TRP A 83 25.89 11.53 -23.08
CA TRP A 83 24.50 11.92 -22.87
C TRP A 83 24.33 13.44 -22.84
N ARG A 84 23.08 13.89 -22.96
CA ARG A 84 22.70 15.30 -22.79
C ARG A 84 21.57 15.41 -21.77
N VAL A 85 21.70 16.37 -20.85
CA VAL A 85 20.63 16.74 -19.89
C VAL A 85 19.40 17.20 -20.67
N THR A 86 18.21 16.73 -20.28
CA THR A 86 16.94 17.19 -20.85
C THR A 86 16.04 17.81 -19.80
N THR A 87 15.38 18.91 -20.16
CA THR A 87 14.41 19.63 -19.32
C THR A 87 12.99 19.10 -19.48
N ALA A 88 12.75 18.29 -20.52
CA ALA A 88 11.50 17.58 -20.70
C ALA A 88 11.46 16.37 -19.76
N PRO A 89 10.41 16.21 -18.92
CA PRO A 89 10.28 15.03 -18.09
C PRO A 89 10.17 13.78 -18.99
N LEU A 90 10.82 12.70 -18.57
CA LEU A 90 10.67 11.39 -19.20
C LEU A 90 9.85 10.47 -18.30
N ALA A 91 8.94 9.70 -18.88
CA ALA A 91 8.29 8.63 -18.17
C ALA A 91 9.28 7.47 -17.96
N VAL A 92 9.14 6.73 -16.86
CA VAL A 92 10.06 5.63 -16.55
C VAL A 92 10.10 4.57 -17.66
N LYS A 93 8.92 4.25 -18.23
CA LYS A 93 8.78 3.37 -19.41
C LYS A 93 9.51 3.89 -20.66
N GLU A 94 9.70 5.20 -20.80
CA GLU A 94 10.43 5.78 -21.94
C GLU A 94 11.92 5.58 -21.78
N VAL A 95 12.44 5.71 -20.55
CA VAL A 95 13.84 5.38 -20.25
C VAL A 95 14.09 3.92 -20.56
N ALA A 96 13.27 3.02 -20.01
CA ALA A 96 13.37 1.57 -20.21
C ALA A 96 13.42 1.16 -21.68
N ARG A 97 12.54 1.73 -22.51
CA ARG A 97 12.41 1.38 -23.93
C ARG A 97 13.28 2.22 -24.87
N ARG A 98 14.08 3.14 -24.33
CA ARG A 98 14.79 4.18 -25.11
C ARG A 98 13.86 4.94 -26.06
N GLY A 99 12.65 5.27 -25.58
CA GLY A 99 11.59 5.90 -26.35
C GLY A 99 11.77 7.43 -26.53
N PRO A 100 11.00 8.04 -27.45
CA PRO A 100 10.88 9.50 -27.54
C PRO A 100 10.16 10.06 -26.28
N PRO A 101 10.39 11.33 -25.93
CA PRO A 101 9.73 11.98 -24.79
C PRO A 101 8.21 12.10 -25.00
N GLY A 102 7.40 11.72 -24.01
CA GLY A 102 5.94 11.85 -24.14
C GLY A 102 5.14 11.25 -22.97
N GLY A 103 5.17 11.88 -21.79
CA GLY A 103 4.25 11.46 -20.73
C GLY A 103 4.46 12.08 -19.35
N ASN A 104 3.53 11.74 -18.44
CA ASN A 104 3.62 12.04 -17.02
C ASN A 104 4.59 11.07 -16.32
N TRP A 105 5.53 11.61 -15.55
CA TRP A 105 6.40 10.82 -14.68
C TRP A 105 5.58 10.07 -13.62
N HIS A 106 5.82 8.76 -13.51
CA HIS A 106 5.24 7.93 -12.45
C HIS A 106 6.06 8.11 -11.18
N ARG A 107 5.41 8.57 -10.10
CA ARG A 107 6.03 8.72 -8.79
C ARG A 107 6.54 7.35 -8.28
N PRO A 108 7.72 7.29 -7.63
CA PRO A 108 8.12 6.12 -6.88
C PRO A 108 7.12 5.82 -5.74
N PRO A 109 7.19 4.62 -5.13
CA PRO A 109 6.36 4.24 -3.99
C PRO A 109 6.36 5.31 -2.90
N ARG A 110 5.26 5.40 -2.16
CA ARG A 110 5.02 6.46 -1.15
C ARG A 110 6.06 6.50 -0.03
N GLU A 111 6.72 5.37 0.17
CA GLU A 111 7.77 5.11 1.16
C GLU A 111 9.06 5.86 0.82
N TRP A 112 9.26 6.20 -0.46
CA TRP A 112 10.40 6.99 -0.94
C TRP A 112 10.07 8.47 -1.17
N LEU A 113 8.78 8.83 -1.17
CA LEU A 113 8.26 10.16 -1.55
C LEU A 113 8.59 11.29 -0.54
N GLY A 114 9.44 11.02 0.46
CA GLY A 114 9.97 12.03 1.39
C GLY A 114 11.50 12.17 1.37
N THR A 115 12.22 11.32 0.64
CA THR A 115 13.68 11.15 0.76
C THR A 115 14.46 11.29 -0.55
N MET A 116 13.76 11.40 -1.68
CA MET A 116 14.34 11.66 -3.00
C MET A 116 13.99 13.04 -3.53
N PHE A 117 15.00 13.74 -4.01
CA PHE A 117 14.81 14.97 -4.77
C PHE A 117 14.40 14.67 -6.22
N HIS A 118 13.78 15.66 -6.88
CA HIS A 118 13.29 15.50 -8.25
C HIS A 118 14.37 14.97 -9.21
N PRO A 119 14.04 13.98 -10.06
CA PRO A 119 15.03 13.33 -10.92
C PRO A 119 15.51 14.22 -12.07
N THR A 120 16.78 14.07 -12.43
CA THR A 120 17.39 14.60 -13.66
C THR A 120 17.27 13.55 -14.78
N PHE A 121 16.92 13.98 -15.98
CA PHE A 121 16.72 13.09 -17.13
C PHE A 121 17.80 13.32 -18.21
N TYR A 122 18.19 12.23 -18.88
CA TYR A 122 19.25 12.23 -19.88
C TYR A 122 18.81 11.59 -21.19
N ARG A 123 19.43 12.05 -22.29
CA ARG A 123 19.24 11.51 -23.64
C ARG A 123 20.54 11.13 -24.30
N ASP A 124 20.49 10.16 -25.21
CA ASP A 124 21.62 9.80 -26.05
C ASP A 124 21.78 10.76 -27.25
N ALA A 125 22.84 10.56 -28.03
CA ALA A 125 23.11 11.33 -29.25
C ALA A 125 21.98 11.23 -30.30
N ALA A 126 21.22 10.13 -30.29
CA ALA A 126 20.06 9.91 -31.15
C ALA A 126 18.76 10.53 -30.58
N ARG A 127 18.86 11.34 -29.52
CA ARG A 127 17.77 12.04 -28.82
C ARG A 127 16.74 11.12 -28.14
N ARG A 128 17.08 9.85 -27.95
CA ARG A 128 16.28 8.86 -27.19
C ARG A 128 16.55 8.99 -25.70
N ALA A 129 15.60 8.57 -24.87
CA ALA A 129 15.82 8.46 -23.44
C ALA A 129 17.00 7.53 -23.14
N ALA A 130 17.96 8.00 -22.34
CA ALA A 130 19.17 7.25 -22.00
C ALA A 130 19.18 6.82 -20.53
N ALA A 131 18.90 7.75 -19.63
CA ALA A 131 18.92 7.48 -18.19
C ALA A 131 18.03 8.44 -17.42
N MET A 132 17.67 8.02 -16.21
CA MET A 132 17.11 8.86 -15.17
C MET A 132 18.05 8.82 -13.97
N VAL A 133 18.32 9.96 -13.34
CA VAL A 133 19.16 10.03 -12.14
C VAL A 133 18.38 10.67 -11.00
N ALA A 134 18.39 10.01 -9.84
CA ALA A 134 17.80 10.51 -8.61
C ALA A 134 18.86 10.71 -7.53
N HIS A 135 18.51 11.52 -6.52
CA HIS A 135 19.39 11.91 -5.41
C HIS A 135 18.80 11.47 -4.07
N PRO A 136 18.77 10.16 -3.76
CA PRO A 136 18.39 9.70 -2.43
C PRO A 136 19.44 10.10 -1.38
N LEU A 137 19.03 10.19 -0.11
CA LEU A 137 19.97 10.27 1.01
C LEU A 137 20.79 8.98 1.10
N ALA A 138 22.06 9.07 1.52
CA ALA A 138 22.94 7.91 1.63
C ALA A 138 22.33 6.79 2.51
N GLU A 139 21.78 7.17 3.68
CA GLU A 139 21.11 6.26 4.61
C GLU A 139 19.91 5.52 3.99
N VAL A 140 19.19 6.20 3.09
CA VAL A 140 18.02 5.61 2.41
C VAL A 140 18.44 4.59 1.37
N VAL A 141 19.58 4.81 0.71
CA VAL A 141 20.18 3.78 -0.14
C VAL A 141 20.70 2.64 0.72
N GLU A 142 21.37 2.90 1.84
CA GLU A 142 21.86 1.83 2.71
C GLU A 142 20.72 0.93 3.22
N GLN A 143 19.60 1.51 3.64
CA GLN A 143 18.44 0.79 4.17
C GLN A 143 17.53 0.21 3.07
N GLY A 144 17.51 0.81 1.88
CA GLY A 144 16.52 0.55 0.82
C GLY A 144 17.11 0.24 -0.56
N ARG A 145 18.43 -0.01 -0.69
CA ARG A 145 19.12 -0.28 -1.97
C ARG A 145 18.44 -1.38 -2.77
N ILE A 146 18.07 -2.47 -2.09
CA ILE A 146 17.39 -3.61 -2.71
C ILE A 146 16.02 -3.19 -3.25
N GLU A 147 15.26 -2.39 -2.53
CA GLU A 147 13.99 -1.85 -3.03
C GLU A 147 14.21 -0.94 -4.25
N ILE A 148 15.30 -0.15 -4.24
CA ILE A 148 15.71 0.73 -5.35
C ILE A 148 16.02 -0.08 -6.62
N GLU A 149 16.78 -1.16 -6.45
CA GLU A 149 17.11 -2.11 -7.51
C GLU A 149 15.87 -2.89 -8.00
N MET A 150 14.99 -3.32 -7.10
CA MET A 150 13.73 -4.00 -7.44
C MET A 150 12.77 -3.11 -8.24
N TRP A 151 12.57 -1.87 -7.81
CA TRP A 151 11.70 -0.92 -8.52
C TRP A 151 12.23 -0.58 -9.92
N ALA A 152 13.56 -0.52 -10.06
CA ALA A 152 14.21 -0.35 -11.36
C ALA A 152 13.93 -1.57 -12.24
N ALA A 153 14.18 -2.77 -11.72
CA ALA A 153 14.00 -4.03 -12.44
C ALA A 153 12.54 -4.27 -12.87
N GLU A 154 11.55 -3.98 -12.01
CA GLU A 154 10.10 -3.99 -12.32
C GLU A 154 9.75 -3.14 -13.55
N ARG A 155 10.60 -2.17 -13.87
CA ARG A 155 10.40 -1.20 -14.93
C ARG A 155 11.39 -1.38 -16.07
N GLU A 156 12.01 -2.56 -16.17
CA GLU A 156 13.00 -2.89 -17.22
C GLU A 156 14.23 -1.95 -17.17
N LEU A 157 14.56 -1.45 -15.97
CA LEU A 157 15.74 -0.64 -15.71
C LEU A 157 16.74 -1.39 -14.82
N THR A 158 18.03 -1.19 -15.05
CA THR A 158 19.08 -1.39 -14.08
C THR A 158 19.30 -0.09 -13.30
N VAL A 159 19.79 -0.20 -12.06
CA VAL A 159 20.23 0.96 -11.29
C VAL A 159 21.66 0.75 -10.83
N SER A 160 22.46 1.81 -10.89
CA SER A 160 23.82 1.85 -10.36
C SER A 160 24.00 3.03 -9.42
N PHE A 161 24.95 2.91 -8.49
CA PHE A 161 25.28 3.94 -7.52
C PHE A 161 26.77 4.30 -7.65
N PRO A 162 27.13 5.08 -8.69
CA PRO A 162 28.52 5.40 -8.94
C PRO A 162 29.08 6.31 -7.84
N ASP A 163 30.37 6.15 -7.54
CA ASP A 163 31.10 6.98 -6.59
C ASP A 163 31.43 8.35 -7.21
N VAL A 164 30.40 9.16 -7.35
CA VAL A 164 30.45 10.53 -7.87
C VAL A 164 29.59 11.44 -7.00
N ALA A 165 30.04 12.69 -6.85
CA ALA A 165 29.35 13.66 -6.01
C ALA A 165 27.93 13.94 -6.52
N SER A 166 26.94 13.77 -5.63
CA SER A 166 25.57 14.21 -5.89
C SER A 166 25.52 15.72 -6.07
N TRP A 167 24.90 16.19 -7.14
CA TRP A 167 24.70 17.61 -7.39
C TRP A 167 23.48 18.20 -6.66
N GLN A 168 22.86 17.45 -5.75
CA GLN A 168 21.79 17.96 -4.90
C GLN A 168 22.28 18.39 -3.52
N ASP A 169 23.11 17.56 -2.88
CA ASP A 169 23.82 17.87 -1.64
C ASP A 169 25.08 16.98 -1.56
N PRO A 170 26.22 17.46 -2.10
CA PRO A 170 27.46 16.69 -2.14
C PRO A 170 27.88 16.20 -0.75
N GLY A 171 28.06 14.88 -0.62
CA GLY A 171 28.47 14.23 0.64
C GLY A 171 27.33 13.82 1.59
N ARG A 172 26.07 14.21 1.31
CA ARG A 172 24.87 13.75 2.05
C ARG A 172 23.95 12.89 1.18
N ASN A 173 23.85 13.24 -0.10
CA ASN A 173 23.12 12.46 -1.09
C ASN A 173 24.08 11.62 -1.95
N VAL A 174 23.60 10.47 -2.40
CA VAL A 174 24.27 9.63 -3.41
C VAL A 174 23.52 9.73 -4.73
N LEU A 175 24.17 9.34 -5.83
CA LEU A 175 23.53 9.26 -7.14
C LEU A 175 22.98 7.85 -7.35
N ALA A 176 21.70 7.77 -7.71
CA ALA A 176 21.08 6.55 -8.20
C ALA A 176 20.80 6.73 -9.69
N VAL A 177 21.52 5.99 -10.53
CA VAL A 177 21.48 6.11 -12.00
C VAL A 177 20.71 4.94 -12.56
N PHE A 178 19.57 5.21 -13.19
CA PHE A 178 18.69 4.20 -13.76
C PHE A 178 18.82 4.16 -15.28
N GLU A 179 19.15 2.99 -15.84
CA GLU A 179 19.43 2.72 -17.25
C GLU A 179 18.64 1.50 -17.76
N PRO A 180 18.48 1.25 -19.07
CA PRO A 180 17.77 0.06 -19.59
C PRO A 180 18.49 -1.28 -19.32
N ALA A 181 17.75 -2.35 -19.04
CA ALA A 181 18.27 -3.73 -18.86
C ALA A 181 18.54 -4.49 -20.19
N ALA A 182 19.48 -5.47 -20.18
CA ALA A 182 19.85 -6.31 -21.33
C ALA A 182 19.23 -7.74 -21.29
N PRO A 183 19.03 -8.45 -22.43
CA PRO A 183 18.45 -9.81 -22.49
C PRO A 183 19.47 -10.98 -22.29
N ALA A 184 19.01 -12.19 -21.88
CA ALA A 184 19.85 -13.37 -21.50
C ALA A 184 19.53 -14.68 -22.30
N GLU A 185 20.51 -15.62 -22.42
CA GLU A 185 20.48 -16.92 -23.15
C GLU A 185 20.53 -18.17 -22.21
N VAL A 186 20.03 -19.35 -22.63
CA VAL A 186 19.76 -20.55 -21.79
C VAL A 186 20.40 -21.86 -22.33
N ALA A 187 20.82 -22.79 -21.45
CA ALA A 187 21.28 -24.16 -21.75
C ALA A 187 20.53 -25.25 -20.94
N ASP A 188 20.51 -26.49 -21.47
CA ASP A 188 19.49 -27.56 -21.28
C ASP A 188 19.95 -28.77 -20.42
N LEU A 189 19.11 -29.28 -19.48
CA LEU A 189 19.28 -30.57 -18.77
C LEU A 189 17.93 -31.12 -18.20
N ALA A 190 17.65 -32.42 -18.40
CA ALA A 190 16.39 -33.12 -18.02
C ALA A 190 16.53 -34.12 -16.83
N PRO A 191 15.47 -34.40 -16.02
CA PRO A 191 15.51 -35.40 -14.93
C PRO A 191 14.56 -36.62 -15.08
N ALA A 192 14.80 -37.66 -14.24
CA ALA A 192 14.12 -38.97 -14.19
C ALA A 192 13.00 -39.08 -13.12
N ARG A 193 12.04 -40.00 -13.31
CA ARG A 193 10.78 -40.19 -12.52
C ARG A 193 10.80 -41.36 -11.53
N VAL A 194 10.04 -41.23 -10.43
CA VAL A 194 9.50 -42.31 -9.57
C VAL A 194 8.00 -42.01 -9.32
N GLU A 195 7.12 -43.01 -9.12
CA GLU A 195 5.66 -42.85 -8.92
C GLU A 195 5.17 -43.11 -7.46
N PRO A 196 4.10 -42.45 -6.97
CA PRO A 196 3.55 -42.67 -5.62
C PRO A 196 2.27 -43.54 -5.61
N ARG A 197 2.03 -44.26 -4.49
CA ARG A 197 0.79 -45.03 -4.23
C ARG A 197 -0.22 -44.22 -3.39
N LEU A 198 -1.49 -44.24 -3.78
CA LEU A 198 -2.63 -43.64 -3.05
C LEU A 198 -3.29 -44.68 -2.12
N ASP A 199 -3.55 -44.29 -0.87
CA ASP A 199 -4.40 -45.02 0.08
C ASP A 199 -5.87 -44.55 -0.05
N THR A 200 -6.79 -45.50 -0.23
CA THR A 200 -8.21 -45.28 -0.53
C THR A 200 -9.14 -45.57 0.66
N SER A 201 -8.62 -45.74 1.86
CA SER A 201 -9.36 -46.31 3.01
C SER A 201 -10.42 -45.40 3.68
N ARG A 202 -10.77 -44.22 3.15
CA ARG A 202 -11.74 -43.30 3.78
C ARG A 202 -12.95 -43.01 2.91
N ALA A 203 -14.13 -43.46 3.37
CA ALA A 203 -15.40 -43.18 2.70
C ALA A 203 -15.69 -41.66 2.67
N PRO A 204 -16.10 -41.09 1.52
CA PRO A 204 -16.42 -39.68 1.43
C PRO A 204 -17.74 -39.35 2.14
N SER A 205 -17.68 -38.30 2.96
CA SER A 205 -18.83 -37.52 3.42
C SER A 205 -19.68 -37.05 2.22
N THR A 206 -20.99 -36.83 2.45
CA THR A 206 -21.98 -36.35 1.47
C THR A 206 -21.38 -35.44 0.41
N ALA A 207 -21.29 -35.96 -0.82
CA ALA A 207 -20.71 -35.24 -1.95
C ALA A 207 -21.48 -33.92 -2.17
N PRO A 208 -20.76 -32.82 -2.43
CA PRO A 208 -21.42 -31.56 -2.77
C PRO A 208 -22.21 -31.69 -4.08
N ASP A 209 -23.29 -30.94 -4.20
CA ASP A 209 -24.07 -30.86 -5.43
C ASP A 209 -23.23 -30.23 -6.55
N LEU A 210 -22.82 -31.05 -7.53
CA LEU A 210 -22.01 -30.63 -8.67
C LEU A 210 -22.70 -29.52 -9.49
N ALA A 211 -24.04 -29.44 -9.46
CA ALA A 211 -24.77 -28.39 -10.17
C ALA A 211 -24.53 -26.98 -9.58
N SER A 212 -24.10 -26.89 -8.32
CA SER A 212 -23.77 -25.62 -7.65
C SER A 212 -22.33 -25.15 -7.88
N MET A 213 -21.50 -25.96 -8.55
CA MET A 213 -20.09 -25.68 -8.80
C MET A 213 -19.87 -25.17 -10.21
N ARG A 214 -19.07 -24.11 -10.36
CA ARG A 214 -18.65 -23.60 -11.66
C ARG A 214 -17.35 -24.29 -12.08
N PRO A 215 -17.29 -24.99 -13.24
CA PRO A 215 -16.04 -25.49 -13.77
C PRO A 215 -15.10 -24.33 -14.15
N ILE A 216 -13.79 -24.57 -14.09
CA ILE A 216 -12.82 -23.62 -14.63
C ILE A 216 -12.99 -23.59 -16.15
N GLN A 217 -13.21 -22.38 -16.69
CA GLN A 217 -13.33 -22.13 -18.12
C GLN A 217 -12.33 -21.05 -18.53
N PRO A 218 -11.86 -21.05 -19.80
CA PRO A 218 -11.05 -19.96 -20.32
C PRO A 218 -11.72 -18.61 -20.12
N VAL A 219 -10.92 -17.59 -19.82
CA VAL A 219 -11.37 -16.20 -19.76
C VAL A 219 -10.90 -15.52 -21.04
N ASP A 220 -11.79 -14.76 -21.68
CA ASP A 220 -11.42 -13.93 -22.82
C ASP A 220 -10.60 -12.73 -22.33
N LEU A 221 -9.40 -12.59 -22.86
CA LEU A 221 -8.42 -11.59 -22.43
C LEU A 221 -8.06 -10.72 -23.64
N ASP A 222 -8.83 -9.66 -23.86
CA ASP A 222 -8.65 -8.72 -24.97
C ASP A 222 -7.20 -8.19 -25.04
N GLY A 223 -6.56 -8.41 -26.20
CA GLY A 223 -5.22 -7.88 -26.49
C GLY A 223 -4.08 -8.58 -25.74
N VAL A 224 -4.32 -9.76 -25.16
CA VAL A 224 -3.29 -10.58 -24.53
C VAL A 224 -2.86 -11.69 -25.48
N GLU A 225 -1.65 -11.56 -26.02
CA GLU A 225 -0.99 -12.64 -26.76
C GLU A 225 -0.45 -13.68 -25.77
N PRO A 226 -0.81 -14.98 -25.89
CA PRO A 226 -0.25 -16.03 -25.06
C PRO A 226 1.26 -16.15 -25.17
N ALA A 227 1.93 -16.52 -24.08
CA ALA A 227 3.37 -16.80 -24.11
C ALA A 227 3.68 -18.02 -24.98
N ASP A 228 4.79 -17.95 -25.71
CA ASP A 228 5.32 -19.12 -26.42
C ASP A 228 5.83 -20.16 -25.40
N LEU A 229 5.28 -21.36 -25.50
CA LEU A 229 5.62 -22.49 -24.63
C LEU A 229 6.74 -23.35 -25.21
N ALA A 230 7.15 -23.15 -26.48
CA ALA A 230 8.14 -24.00 -27.14
C ALA A 230 9.50 -24.02 -26.43
N ALA A 231 9.85 -22.94 -25.71
CA ALA A 231 11.07 -22.83 -24.92
C ALA A 231 10.88 -23.13 -23.43
N GLN A 232 9.68 -23.52 -22.98
CA GLN A 232 9.36 -23.75 -21.56
C GLN A 232 9.25 -25.24 -21.24
N VAL A 233 9.84 -25.66 -20.12
CA VAL A 233 9.76 -27.04 -19.64
C VAL A 233 8.77 -27.12 -18.48
N ALA A 234 7.83 -28.06 -18.58
CA ALA A 234 6.85 -28.29 -17.53
C ALA A 234 7.54 -28.74 -16.22
N PRO A 235 7.05 -28.31 -15.04
CA PRO A 235 7.59 -28.77 -13.76
C PRO A 235 7.46 -30.29 -13.61
N VAL A 236 8.47 -30.91 -12.99
CA VAL A 236 8.41 -32.32 -12.57
C VAL A 236 8.14 -32.40 -11.08
N TRP A 237 7.56 -33.51 -10.63
CA TRP A 237 7.33 -33.73 -9.20
C TRP A 237 8.36 -34.73 -8.66
N GLU A 238 8.85 -34.51 -7.43
CA GLU A 238 9.82 -35.39 -6.76
C GLU A 238 9.49 -35.54 -5.26
N LEU A 239 9.84 -36.68 -4.65
CA LEU A 239 9.81 -36.86 -3.19
C LEU A 239 11.21 -36.65 -2.64
N VAL A 240 11.34 -35.75 -1.67
CA VAL A 240 12.65 -35.35 -1.13
C VAL A 240 12.60 -35.28 0.38
N ALA A 241 13.74 -35.54 1.03
CA ALA A 241 13.85 -35.28 2.46
C ALA A 241 13.84 -33.75 2.67
N PRO A 242 12.99 -33.19 3.56
CA PRO A 242 12.89 -31.74 3.72
C PRO A 242 14.20 -31.10 4.21
N THR A 243 15.09 -31.88 4.84
CA THR A 243 16.42 -31.46 5.29
C THR A 243 17.47 -31.39 4.17
N GLU A 244 17.18 -31.90 2.98
CA GLU A 244 18.07 -31.82 1.80
C GLU A 244 17.80 -30.57 0.95
N LEU A 245 16.71 -29.86 1.24
CA LEU A 245 16.33 -28.62 0.57
C LEU A 245 17.18 -27.46 1.07
N LEU A 246 17.63 -26.60 0.15
CA LEU A 246 18.42 -25.42 0.45
C LEU A 246 17.60 -24.14 0.26
N VAL A 247 17.85 -23.15 1.10
CA VAL A 247 17.31 -21.79 0.94
C VAL A 247 18.45 -20.88 0.53
N ASP A 248 18.22 -20.06 -0.47
CA ASP A 248 19.20 -19.08 -0.94
C ASP A 248 19.00 -17.76 -0.19
N GLU A 249 19.87 -17.50 0.79
CA GLU A 249 19.81 -16.31 1.66
C GLU A 249 20.09 -15.00 0.91
N SER A 250 20.58 -15.06 -0.34
CA SER A 250 20.86 -13.84 -1.13
C SER A 250 19.60 -13.07 -1.53
N TYR A 251 18.44 -13.74 -1.61
CA TYR A 251 17.15 -13.12 -1.93
C TYR A 251 15.98 -13.60 -1.07
N GLN A 252 16.16 -14.64 -0.25
CA GLN A 252 15.15 -15.08 0.70
C GLN A 252 15.46 -14.60 2.10
N ARG A 253 14.42 -14.11 2.78
CA ARG A 253 14.55 -13.55 4.12
C ARG A 253 14.85 -14.63 5.14
N ASP A 254 15.71 -14.27 6.09
CA ASP A 254 15.87 -14.97 7.35
C ASP A 254 14.53 -15.22 8.07
N LEU A 255 14.52 -16.28 8.88
CA LEU A 255 13.36 -16.67 9.66
C LEU A 255 13.04 -15.63 10.75
N SER A 256 12.17 -14.69 10.41
CA SER A 256 11.59 -13.74 11.38
C SER A 256 10.85 -14.43 12.53
N PRO A 257 10.59 -13.75 13.67
CA PRO A 257 9.75 -14.28 14.74
C PRO A 257 8.36 -14.73 14.28
N LYS A 258 7.78 -14.05 13.27
CA LYS A 258 6.51 -14.45 12.66
C LYS A 258 6.65 -15.74 11.84
N SER A 259 7.76 -15.89 11.12
CA SER A 259 8.09 -17.12 10.37
C SER A 259 8.21 -18.31 11.34
N LEU A 260 8.92 -18.12 12.46
CA LEU A 260 9.06 -19.16 13.49
C LEU A 260 7.71 -19.54 14.12
N ALA A 261 6.85 -18.55 14.40
CA ALA A 261 5.50 -18.82 14.90
C ALA A 261 4.64 -19.61 13.90
N LEU A 262 4.79 -19.34 12.60
CA LEU A 262 4.11 -20.09 11.54
C LEU A 262 4.66 -21.53 11.44
N ILE A 263 5.98 -21.70 11.41
CA ILE A 263 6.63 -23.02 11.36
C ILE A 263 6.19 -23.87 12.55
N ARG A 264 6.18 -23.31 13.76
CA ARG A 264 5.67 -23.99 14.96
C ARG A 264 4.24 -24.47 14.78
N ARG A 265 3.36 -23.65 14.18
CA ARG A 265 1.96 -24.00 13.94
C ARG A 265 1.83 -25.11 12.88
N ILE A 266 2.62 -25.04 11.81
CA ILE A 266 2.66 -26.07 10.77
C ILE A 266 3.12 -27.41 11.37
N ALA A 267 4.22 -27.42 12.12
CA ALA A 267 4.77 -28.62 12.71
C ALA A 267 3.85 -29.24 13.77
N SER A 268 3.28 -28.43 14.68
CA SER A 268 2.38 -28.95 15.74
C SER A 268 1.00 -29.36 15.23
N GLY A 269 0.53 -28.77 14.13
CA GLY A 269 -0.79 -29.00 13.55
C GLY A 269 -0.72 -29.56 12.13
N TRP A 270 0.28 -30.38 11.84
CA TRP A 270 0.53 -30.91 10.50
C TRP A 270 -0.69 -31.64 9.96
N ASP A 271 -1.08 -31.29 8.74
CA ASP A 271 -2.26 -31.80 8.08
C ASP A 271 -2.04 -31.75 6.57
N TRP A 272 -2.00 -32.91 5.93
CA TRP A 272 -1.80 -33.01 4.48
C TRP A 272 -2.87 -32.28 3.68
N ARG A 273 -4.05 -32.00 4.24
CA ARG A 273 -5.10 -31.19 3.59
C ARG A 273 -4.73 -29.70 3.49
N LYS A 274 -3.79 -29.24 4.30
CA LYS A 274 -3.27 -27.85 4.33
C LYS A 274 -1.93 -27.73 3.61
N PHE A 275 -1.38 -28.84 3.11
CA PHE A 275 -0.06 -28.90 2.52
C PHE A 275 -0.04 -28.19 1.16
N LYS A 276 0.92 -27.27 1.01
CA LYS A 276 1.27 -26.66 -0.28
C LYS A 276 2.67 -27.14 -0.65
N ALA A 277 2.78 -27.92 -1.74
CA ALA A 277 4.05 -28.46 -2.22
C ALA A 277 5.07 -27.32 -2.45
N PRO A 278 6.28 -27.39 -1.87
CA PRO A 278 7.34 -26.46 -2.21
C PRO A 278 7.68 -26.51 -3.70
N ILE A 279 8.05 -25.37 -4.25
CA ILE A 279 8.58 -25.25 -5.61
C ILE A 279 10.08 -25.06 -5.48
N CYS A 280 10.86 -25.81 -6.25
CA CYS A 280 12.31 -25.85 -6.16
C CYS A 280 12.96 -25.74 -7.54
N ALA A 281 14.20 -25.27 -7.60
CA ALA A 281 15.06 -25.36 -8.77
C ALA A 281 16.29 -26.21 -8.47
N ARG A 282 16.77 -26.94 -9.47
CA ARG A 282 18.01 -27.69 -9.34
C ARG A 282 19.20 -26.80 -9.73
N VAL A 283 20.13 -26.64 -8.81
CA VAL A 283 21.37 -25.86 -8.98
C VAL A 283 22.52 -26.75 -8.54
N ASP A 284 23.47 -27.02 -9.44
CA ASP A 284 24.63 -27.88 -9.17
C ASP A 284 24.27 -29.23 -8.51
N GLY A 285 23.18 -29.84 -8.97
CA GLY A 285 22.66 -31.11 -8.46
C GLY A 285 21.83 -31.02 -7.17
N ARG A 286 21.79 -29.87 -6.49
CA ARG A 286 21.04 -29.65 -5.24
C ARG A 286 19.73 -28.91 -5.50
N LEU A 287 18.75 -29.08 -4.60
CA LEU A 287 17.44 -28.44 -4.73
C LEU A 287 17.36 -27.19 -3.86
N HIS A 288 17.22 -26.05 -4.52
CA HIS A 288 17.01 -24.75 -3.90
C HIS A 288 15.51 -24.44 -3.88
N VAL A 289 14.95 -24.15 -2.72
CA VAL A 289 13.55 -23.76 -2.56
C VAL A 289 13.33 -22.40 -3.20
N LEU A 290 12.32 -22.27 -4.06
CA LEU A 290 11.84 -21.02 -4.65
C LEU A 290 10.54 -20.52 -4.00
N ASP A 291 9.69 -21.43 -3.52
CA ASP A 291 8.51 -21.11 -2.73
C ASP A 291 8.22 -22.27 -1.76
N GLY A 292 7.65 -21.96 -0.59
CA GLY A 292 7.28 -22.98 0.40
C GLY A 292 8.31 -23.25 1.50
N GLN A 293 9.26 -22.35 1.74
CA GLN A 293 10.28 -22.50 2.80
C GLN A 293 9.70 -22.84 4.18
N HIS A 294 8.55 -22.26 4.57
CA HIS A 294 7.92 -22.54 5.87
C HIS A 294 7.29 -23.93 5.93
N THR A 295 6.78 -24.45 4.81
CA THR A 295 6.27 -25.82 4.71
C THR A 295 7.41 -26.82 4.84
N ALA A 296 8.51 -26.61 4.13
CA ALA A 296 9.70 -27.46 4.21
C ALA A 296 10.30 -27.46 5.63
N ALA A 297 10.48 -26.27 6.22
CA ALA A 297 10.97 -26.14 7.59
C ALA A 297 10.01 -26.77 8.61
N GLY A 298 8.69 -26.63 8.42
CA GLY A 298 7.67 -27.26 9.26
C GLY A 298 7.70 -28.79 9.18
N ALA A 299 7.86 -29.35 7.98
CA ALA A 299 8.01 -30.79 7.76
C ALA A 299 9.27 -31.33 8.43
N ALA A 300 10.41 -30.66 8.23
CA ALA A 300 11.67 -30.99 8.88
C ALA A 300 11.55 -30.92 10.42
N SER A 301 10.86 -29.90 10.93
CA SER A 301 10.66 -29.69 12.38
C SER A 301 9.67 -30.67 13.01
N HIS A 302 8.75 -31.27 12.25
CA HIS A 302 7.78 -32.24 12.77
C HIS A 302 8.47 -33.53 13.22
N GLY A 303 9.57 -33.94 12.58
CA GLY A 303 10.31 -35.16 12.89
C GLY A 303 9.60 -36.48 12.51
N GLY A 304 8.38 -36.41 11.97
CA GLY A 304 7.56 -37.55 11.54
C GLY A 304 7.20 -37.54 10.06
N VAL A 305 7.78 -36.61 9.30
CA VAL A 305 7.55 -36.43 7.86
C VAL A 305 8.88 -36.67 7.13
N PRO A 306 9.19 -37.92 6.77
CA PRO A 306 10.50 -38.27 6.23
C PRO A 306 10.72 -37.72 4.82
N LEU A 307 9.64 -37.64 4.02
CA LEU A 307 9.67 -37.14 2.65
C LEU A 307 8.48 -36.20 2.42
N ILE A 308 8.70 -35.15 1.63
CA ILE A 308 7.64 -34.27 1.13
C ILE A 308 7.68 -34.22 -0.40
N PRO A 309 6.52 -34.13 -1.07
CA PRO A 309 6.49 -33.88 -2.51
C PRO A 309 6.84 -32.41 -2.80
N VAL A 310 7.72 -32.22 -3.79
CA VAL A 310 8.11 -30.90 -4.31
C VAL A 310 7.88 -30.84 -5.81
N LEU A 311 7.68 -29.63 -6.34
CA LEU A 311 7.67 -29.36 -7.78
C LEU A 311 9.01 -28.76 -8.17
N VAL A 312 9.69 -29.37 -9.14
CA VAL A 312 11.01 -28.93 -9.62
C VAL A 312 10.85 -28.24 -10.97
N VAL A 313 11.32 -26.99 -11.05
CA VAL A 313 11.33 -26.15 -12.26
C VAL A 313 12.75 -25.93 -12.76
N ILE A 314 12.88 -25.54 -14.03
CA ILE A 314 14.16 -25.15 -14.62
C ILE A 314 14.37 -23.65 -14.40
N ALA A 315 15.39 -23.31 -13.62
CA ALA A 315 15.82 -21.93 -13.37
C ALA A 315 17.34 -21.91 -13.07
N PRO A 316 18.18 -22.09 -14.10
CA PRO A 316 19.63 -22.27 -13.93
C PRO A 316 20.31 -20.99 -13.42
N GLU A 317 19.84 -19.83 -13.87
CA GLU A 317 20.36 -18.53 -13.47
C GLU A 317 19.78 -18.06 -12.14
N ALA A 318 20.61 -17.43 -11.30
CA ALA A 318 20.18 -16.88 -10.02
C ALA A 318 19.04 -15.87 -10.17
N VAL A 319 19.06 -15.09 -11.26
CA VAL A 319 18.04 -14.10 -11.59
C VAL A 319 16.68 -14.77 -11.86
N ASP A 320 16.65 -15.90 -12.56
CA ASP A 320 15.40 -16.59 -12.88
C ASP A 320 14.79 -17.24 -11.65
N ARG A 321 15.63 -17.76 -10.73
CA ARG A 321 15.18 -18.23 -9.42
C ARG A 321 14.56 -17.12 -8.59
N ALA A 322 15.20 -15.95 -8.55
CA ALA A 322 14.68 -14.78 -7.84
C ALA A 322 13.37 -14.28 -8.45
N ARG A 323 13.26 -14.25 -9.79
CA ARG A 323 12.01 -13.92 -10.50
C ARG A 323 10.88 -14.88 -10.17
N ALA A 324 11.15 -16.19 -10.22
CA ALA A 324 10.18 -17.21 -9.85
C ALA A 324 9.72 -17.06 -8.39
N PHE A 325 10.65 -16.82 -7.45
CA PHE A 325 10.32 -16.51 -6.05
C PHE A 325 9.37 -15.29 -5.94
N ILE A 326 9.64 -14.20 -6.68
CA ILE A 326 8.78 -13.01 -6.70
C ILE A 326 7.39 -13.35 -7.26
N SER A 327 7.31 -13.94 -8.44
CA SER A 327 6.04 -14.31 -9.08
C SER A 327 5.18 -15.19 -8.17
N HIS A 328 5.76 -16.18 -7.50
CA HIS A 328 5.03 -16.99 -6.53
C HIS A 328 4.51 -16.18 -5.32
N ALA A 329 5.21 -15.12 -4.92
CA ALA A 329 4.79 -14.25 -3.85
C ALA A 329 3.75 -13.20 -4.27
N THR A 330 3.82 -12.69 -5.51
CA THR A 330 3.06 -11.52 -5.99
C THR A 330 1.87 -11.86 -6.86
N ASP A 331 1.92 -12.93 -7.66
CA ASP A 331 0.90 -13.24 -8.68
C ASP A 331 -0.35 -13.89 -8.07
N ARG A 332 -0.52 -13.73 -6.76
CA ARG A 332 -1.68 -14.14 -5.99
C ARG A 332 -2.49 -12.91 -5.59
N LEU A 333 -3.79 -12.98 -5.81
CA LEU A 333 -4.71 -12.06 -5.15
C LEU A 333 -4.81 -12.48 -3.68
N PRO A 334 -4.45 -11.61 -2.72
CA PRO A 334 -4.57 -11.95 -1.32
C PRO A 334 -6.03 -12.20 -0.98
N THR A 335 -6.32 -13.35 -0.37
CA THR A 335 -7.65 -13.62 0.18
C THR A 335 -7.97 -12.55 1.21
N THR A 336 -9.05 -11.81 1.01
CA THR A 336 -9.42 -10.72 1.91
C THR A 336 -9.81 -11.30 3.27
N ILE A 337 -9.67 -10.50 4.33
CA ILE A 337 -10.04 -10.94 5.67
C ILE A 337 -11.54 -11.32 5.77
N THR A 338 -12.40 -10.70 4.96
CA THR A 338 -13.83 -11.04 4.89
C THR A 338 -14.06 -12.38 4.20
N GLN A 339 -13.28 -12.73 3.17
CA GLN A 339 -13.31 -14.06 2.55
C GLN A 339 -12.78 -15.15 3.49
N VAL A 340 -11.69 -14.87 4.22
CA VAL A 340 -11.16 -15.77 5.26
C VAL A 340 -12.19 -15.99 6.36
N HIS A 341 -12.86 -14.92 6.81
CA HIS A 341 -13.92 -15.03 7.81
C HIS A 341 -15.12 -15.85 7.32
N HIS A 342 -15.58 -15.64 6.09
CA HIS A 342 -16.65 -16.45 5.51
C HIS A 342 -16.27 -17.94 5.46
N ALA A 343 -15.03 -18.25 5.07
CA ALA A 343 -14.52 -19.63 5.12
C ALA A 343 -14.46 -20.18 6.56
N ALA A 344 -14.07 -19.35 7.54
CA ALA A 344 -14.03 -19.75 8.95
C ALA A 344 -15.43 -20.03 9.51
N VAL A 345 -16.44 -19.23 9.16
CA VAL A 345 -17.85 -19.47 9.50
C VAL A 345 -18.32 -20.83 8.95
N LEU A 346 -18.01 -21.12 7.67
CA LEU A 346 -18.33 -22.42 7.06
C LEU A 346 -17.59 -23.58 7.73
N ALA A 347 -16.37 -23.34 8.21
CA ALA A 347 -15.58 -24.32 8.94
C ALA A 347 -16.03 -24.51 10.41
N GLY A 348 -17.01 -23.75 10.89
CA GLY A 348 -17.52 -23.84 12.26
C GLY A 348 -16.62 -23.20 13.31
N ASP A 349 -15.77 -22.22 12.94
CA ASP A 349 -14.96 -21.47 13.90
C ASP A 349 -15.86 -20.64 14.84
N GLU A 350 -15.77 -20.88 16.16
CA GLU A 350 -16.68 -20.31 17.15
C GLU A 350 -16.58 -18.78 17.27
N ASP A 351 -15.38 -18.21 17.12
CA ASP A 351 -15.18 -16.76 17.12
C ASP A 351 -15.83 -16.13 15.87
N ALA A 352 -15.62 -16.76 14.71
CA ALA A 352 -16.23 -16.33 13.46
C ALA A 352 -17.77 -16.44 13.52
N LEU A 353 -18.31 -17.54 14.03
CA LEU A 353 -19.75 -17.73 14.24
C LEU A 353 -20.32 -16.69 15.22
N THR A 354 -19.59 -16.34 16.26
CA THR A 354 -20.02 -15.30 17.22
C THR A 354 -20.16 -13.95 16.53
N ILE A 355 -19.18 -13.55 15.71
CA ILE A 355 -19.24 -12.31 14.94
C ILE A 355 -20.40 -12.36 13.93
N ASP A 356 -20.58 -13.46 13.19
CA ASP A 356 -21.68 -13.61 12.23
C ASP A 356 -23.05 -13.45 12.91
N ARG A 357 -23.27 -14.13 14.04
CA ARG A 357 -24.50 -14.02 14.84
C ARG A 357 -24.74 -12.59 15.32
N VAL A 358 -23.70 -11.89 15.78
CA VAL A 358 -23.78 -10.49 16.23
C VAL A 358 -24.20 -9.57 15.08
N CYS A 359 -23.57 -9.69 13.91
CA CYS A 359 -23.90 -8.92 12.72
C CYS A 359 -25.35 -9.18 12.28
N ARG A 360 -25.75 -10.44 12.14
CA ARG A 360 -27.09 -10.84 11.72
C ARG A 360 -28.17 -10.35 12.67
N ALA A 361 -27.95 -10.47 13.98
CA ALA A 361 -28.87 -10.01 15.01
C ALA A 361 -28.97 -8.47 15.10
N ALA A 362 -27.97 -7.75 14.60
CA ALA A 362 -27.96 -6.29 14.51
C ALA A 362 -28.51 -5.75 13.17
N GLY A 363 -28.83 -6.62 12.20
CA GLY A 363 -29.23 -6.21 10.85
C GLY A 363 -28.08 -5.70 9.99
N VAL A 364 -26.84 -6.11 10.29
CA VAL A 364 -25.63 -5.78 9.53
C VAL A 364 -25.24 -6.95 8.63
N ASP A 365 -24.99 -6.67 7.35
CA ASP A 365 -24.54 -7.64 6.36
C ASP A 365 -23.02 -7.47 6.13
N LEU A 366 -22.24 -8.38 6.72
CA LEU A 366 -20.79 -8.42 6.52
C LEU A 366 -20.49 -9.11 5.19
N VAL A 367 -20.22 -8.32 4.16
CA VAL A 367 -20.07 -8.86 2.81
C VAL A 367 -18.73 -9.58 2.65
N ALA A 368 -18.78 -10.85 2.26
CA ALA A 368 -17.58 -11.65 1.96
C ALA A 368 -16.84 -11.08 0.74
N PHE A 369 -17.60 -10.71 -0.28
CA PHE A 369 -17.12 -10.16 -1.55
C PHE A 369 -17.66 -8.72 -1.72
N PRO A 370 -16.77 -7.70 -1.72
CA PRO A 370 -17.20 -6.33 -1.97
C PRO A 370 -17.93 -6.20 -3.32
N PRO A 371 -19.05 -5.45 -3.38
CA PRO A 371 -19.81 -5.29 -4.61
C PRO A 371 -19.00 -4.50 -5.66
N PRO A 372 -19.24 -4.73 -6.96
CA PRO A 372 -18.64 -3.95 -8.03
C PRO A 372 -18.87 -2.44 -7.82
N ARG A 373 -17.87 -1.63 -8.15
CA ARG A 373 -17.93 -0.16 -8.05
C ARG A 373 -18.26 0.37 -6.64
N SER A 374 -18.07 -0.44 -5.59
CA SER A 374 -18.40 -0.07 -4.21
C SER A 374 -19.88 0.30 -4.00
N ALA A 375 -20.78 -0.31 -4.78
CA ALA A 375 -22.23 -0.11 -4.66
C ALA A 375 -22.82 -0.90 -3.46
N TYR A 376 -22.54 -0.45 -2.24
CA TYR A 376 -23.03 -1.07 -1.02
C TYR A 376 -24.51 -0.76 -0.79
N ARG A 377 -25.24 -1.72 -0.22
CA ARG A 377 -26.61 -1.53 0.29
C ARG A 377 -26.57 -1.04 1.74
N PRO A 378 -27.64 -0.35 2.21
CA PRO A 378 -27.79 -0.02 3.63
C PRO A 378 -27.55 -1.24 4.52
N GLY A 379 -26.80 -1.05 5.61
CA GLY A 379 -26.44 -2.14 6.53
C GLY A 379 -25.25 -2.99 6.10
N GLN A 380 -24.71 -2.82 4.88
CA GLN A 380 -23.54 -3.57 4.43
C GLN A 380 -22.22 -3.00 4.95
N THR A 381 -21.26 -3.88 5.22
CA THR A 381 -19.93 -3.51 5.68
C THR A 381 -18.86 -4.50 5.25
N VAL A 382 -17.63 -4.01 5.17
CA VAL A 382 -16.38 -4.81 5.06
C VAL A 382 -15.46 -4.61 6.27
N ALA A 383 -15.93 -3.90 7.29
CA ALA A 383 -15.13 -3.47 8.43
C ALA A 383 -15.00 -4.55 9.52
N LEU A 384 -14.70 -5.80 9.14
CA LEU A 384 -14.59 -6.95 10.04
C LEU A 384 -13.70 -6.68 11.26
N ASN A 385 -12.51 -6.09 11.07
CA ASN A 385 -11.59 -5.80 12.17
C ASN A 385 -12.17 -4.81 13.20
N ALA A 386 -13.01 -3.87 12.77
CA ALA A 386 -13.67 -2.94 13.68
C ALA A 386 -14.76 -3.67 14.49
N ILE A 387 -15.52 -4.57 13.85
CA ILE A 387 -16.54 -5.40 14.51
C ILE A 387 -15.88 -6.32 15.53
N ARG A 388 -14.87 -7.09 15.10
CA ARG A 388 -14.11 -7.99 15.97
C ARG A 388 -13.59 -7.26 17.21
N ARG A 389 -12.99 -6.09 17.04
CA ARG A 389 -12.53 -5.26 18.16
C ARG A 389 -13.65 -4.92 19.15
N VAL A 390 -14.85 -4.57 18.67
CA VAL A 390 -15.96 -4.23 19.57
C VAL A 390 -16.48 -5.47 20.28
N VAL A 391 -16.58 -6.62 19.59
CA VAL A 391 -16.94 -7.90 20.20
C VAL A 391 -15.93 -8.29 21.28
N ASP A 392 -14.63 -8.27 20.98
CA ASP A 392 -13.56 -8.63 21.91
C ASP A 392 -13.55 -7.71 23.14
N LYS A 393 -13.76 -6.41 22.94
CA LYS A 393 -13.67 -5.41 24.02
C LYS A 393 -14.95 -5.28 24.85
N ARG A 394 -16.13 -5.44 24.25
CA ARG A 394 -17.43 -5.10 24.86
C ARG A 394 -18.37 -6.30 25.02
N GLY A 395 -18.01 -7.45 24.45
CA GLY A 395 -18.86 -8.64 24.39
C GLY A 395 -19.93 -8.55 23.30
N ALA A 396 -20.46 -9.72 22.94
CA ALA A 396 -21.42 -9.89 21.84
C ALA A 396 -22.68 -9.01 21.98
N MET A 397 -23.24 -8.91 23.19
CA MET A 397 -24.47 -8.14 23.44
C MET A 397 -24.29 -6.65 23.19
N ARG A 398 -23.20 -6.07 23.71
CA ARG A 398 -22.95 -4.63 23.52
C ARG A 398 -22.51 -4.31 22.10
N ALA A 399 -21.75 -5.21 21.47
CA ALA A 399 -21.39 -5.10 20.06
C ALA A 399 -22.63 -5.08 19.16
N ARG A 400 -23.60 -5.97 19.41
CA ARG A 400 -24.89 -5.97 18.71
C ARG A 400 -25.59 -4.61 18.82
N GLN A 401 -25.70 -4.05 20.02
CA GLN A 401 -26.35 -2.75 20.25
C GLN A 401 -25.65 -1.61 19.50
N VAL A 402 -24.31 -1.61 19.46
CA VAL A 402 -23.52 -0.63 18.69
C VAL A 402 -23.82 -0.74 17.19
N LEU A 403 -23.85 -1.96 16.65
CA LEU A 403 -24.10 -2.20 15.24
C LEU A 403 -25.55 -1.92 14.84
N GLU A 404 -26.51 -2.22 15.71
CA GLU A 404 -27.94 -2.03 15.45
C GLU A 404 -28.29 -0.55 15.24
N VAL A 405 -27.66 0.34 16.01
CA VAL A 405 -27.81 1.79 15.84
C VAL A 405 -27.35 2.26 14.45
N LEU A 406 -26.30 1.63 13.92
CA LEU A 406 -25.73 1.95 12.60
C LEU A 406 -26.56 1.35 11.45
N ALA A 407 -27.06 0.12 11.62
CA ALA A 407 -27.96 -0.50 10.66
C ALA A 407 -29.24 0.33 10.49
N LYS A 408 -29.85 0.78 11.59
CA LYS A 408 -31.03 1.64 11.59
C LYS A 408 -30.79 3.05 11.02
N ALA A 409 -29.54 3.45 10.82
CA ALA A 409 -29.19 4.76 10.25
C ALA A 409 -29.08 4.73 8.71
N ASP A 410 -29.37 3.60 8.07
CA ASP A 410 -29.33 3.37 6.62
C ASP A 410 -27.96 3.67 5.97
N LEU A 411 -26.87 3.43 6.71
CA LEU A 411 -25.51 3.67 6.24
C LEU A 411 -25.08 2.63 5.18
N ALA A 412 -24.49 3.11 4.09
CA ALA A 412 -24.00 2.29 2.99
C ALA A 412 -22.66 2.83 2.43
N PRO A 413 -21.51 2.21 2.73
CA PRO A 413 -21.30 1.16 3.73
C PRO A 413 -21.20 1.69 5.16
N ILE A 414 -21.41 0.81 6.13
CA ILE A 414 -21.01 1.05 7.52
C ILE A 414 -19.47 0.94 7.61
N SER A 415 -18.78 2.09 7.68
CA SER A 415 -17.33 2.16 7.86
C SER A 415 -16.84 1.90 9.30
N ALA A 416 -15.53 1.64 9.45
CA ALA A 416 -14.88 1.48 10.76
C ALA A 416 -14.98 2.73 11.66
N ASP A 417 -14.98 3.94 11.07
CA ASP A 417 -15.14 5.18 11.83
C ASP A 417 -16.55 5.32 12.40
N HIS A 418 -17.59 4.90 11.67
CA HIS A 418 -18.95 4.87 12.20
C HIS A 418 -19.06 3.91 13.39
N ILE A 419 -18.47 2.71 13.27
CA ILE A 419 -18.43 1.71 14.36
C ILE A 419 -17.76 2.29 15.61
N ARG A 420 -16.61 2.97 15.45
CA ARG A 420 -15.90 3.60 16.57
C ARG A 420 -16.67 4.77 17.19
N ALA A 421 -17.31 5.60 16.37
CA ALA A 421 -18.10 6.73 16.86
C ALA A 421 -19.34 6.25 17.64
N ALA A 422 -20.06 5.23 17.13
CA ALA A 422 -21.16 4.61 17.85
C ALA A 422 -20.70 3.89 19.13
N GLU A 423 -19.57 3.17 19.09
CA GLU A 423 -18.97 2.55 20.29
C GLU A 423 -18.71 3.60 21.37
N ALA A 424 -18.11 4.73 21.00
CA ALA A 424 -17.80 5.81 21.95
C ALA A 424 -19.07 6.44 22.53
N LEU A 425 -20.03 6.85 21.70
CA LEU A 425 -21.27 7.47 22.16
C LEU A 425 -22.11 6.56 23.08
N LEU A 426 -22.07 5.25 22.84
CA LEU A 426 -22.81 4.29 23.67
C LEU A 426 -22.03 3.84 24.90
N CYS A 427 -20.71 3.68 24.83
CA CYS A 427 -19.95 2.89 25.81
C CYS A 427 -18.78 3.62 26.47
N ASP A 428 -18.50 4.86 26.09
CA ASP A 428 -17.51 5.69 26.78
C ASP A 428 -18.17 6.31 28.02
N PRO A 429 -17.69 6.06 29.26
CA PRO A 429 -18.33 6.58 30.47
C PRO A 429 -18.56 8.09 30.46
N ASP A 430 -17.66 8.85 29.82
CA ASP A 430 -17.73 10.31 29.76
C ASP A 430 -18.80 10.82 28.77
N LEU A 431 -19.27 9.95 27.85
CA LEU A 431 -20.24 10.29 26.81
C LEU A 431 -21.54 9.49 26.92
N SER A 432 -21.49 8.31 27.56
CA SER A 432 -22.60 7.37 27.66
C SER A 432 -23.67 7.96 28.58
N GLY A 433 -24.90 8.03 28.08
CA GLY A 433 -26.01 8.70 28.77
C GLY A 433 -26.25 10.15 28.34
N GLU A 434 -25.32 10.77 27.59
CA GLU A 434 -25.56 12.09 26.98
C GLU A 434 -26.54 12.01 25.80
N VAL A 435 -26.58 10.86 25.12
CA VAL A 435 -27.38 10.63 23.91
C VAL A 435 -27.95 9.21 23.96
N ASP A 436 -29.26 9.07 23.77
CA ASP A 436 -29.92 7.77 23.63
C ASP A 436 -29.66 7.14 22.24
N ALA A 437 -29.95 5.85 22.12
CA ALA A 437 -29.69 5.09 20.89
C ALA A 437 -30.42 5.66 19.65
N GLU A 438 -31.67 6.13 19.82
CA GLU A 438 -32.47 6.72 18.72
C GLU A 438 -31.83 7.99 18.17
N ARG A 439 -31.31 8.85 19.06
CA ARG A 439 -30.62 10.07 18.68
C ARG A 439 -29.27 9.79 18.04
N ILE A 440 -28.54 8.76 18.48
CA ILE A 440 -27.30 8.34 17.79
C ILE A 440 -27.64 7.88 16.38
N THR A 441 -28.70 7.08 16.19
CA THR A 441 -29.18 6.68 14.86
C THR A 441 -29.53 7.89 13.99
N ALA A 442 -30.30 8.85 14.53
CA ALA A 442 -30.66 10.07 13.80
C ALA A 442 -29.44 10.91 13.43
N GLY A 443 -28.48 11.06 14.34
CA GLY A 443 -27.22 11.77 14.12
C GLY A 443 -26.36 11.10 13.04
N MET A 444 -26.26 9.77 13.06
CA MET A 444 -25.55 9.00 12.03
C MET A 444 -26.20 9.13 10.65
N ARG A 445 -27.55 9.10 10.58
CA ARG A 445 -28.28 9.33 9.32
C ARG A 445 -28.02 10.74 8.77
N ALA A 446 -28.01 11.75 9.64
CA ALA A 446 -27.70 13.13 9.26
C ALA A 446 -26.25 13.30 8.77
N LEU A 447 -25.29 12.60 9.39
CA LEU A 447 -23.91 12.56 8.93
C LEU A 447 -23.81 12.01 7.50
N ALA A 448 -24.48 10.90 7.19
CA ALA A 448 -24.45 10.30 5.86
C ALA A 448 -24.99 11.23 4.76
N ALA A 449 -26.02 12.02 5.06
CA ALA A 449 -26.63 12.93 4.09
C ALA A 449 -25.82 14.21 3.85
N LYS A 450 -25.34 14.87 4.92
CA LYS A 450 -24.71 16.20 4.82
C LYS A 450 -23.54 16.42 5.80
N GLY A 451 -23.55 15.75 6.95
CA GLY A 451 -22.58 15.99 8.02
C GLY A 451 -21.21 15.33 7.82
N TYR A 452 -21.03 14.44 6.84
CA TYR A 452 -19.75 13.77 6.61
C TYR A 452 -18.65 14.73 6.14
N VAL A 453 -19.00 15.70 5.29
CA VAL A 453 -18.07 16.77 4.86
C VAL A 453 -17.71 17.65 6.06
N GLU A 454 -18.68 18.02 6.90
CA GLU A 454 -18.43 18.77 8.12
C GLU A 454 -17.49 18.03 9.07
N ALA A 455 -17.72 16.73 9.30
CA ALA A 455 -16.86 15.91 10.15
C ALA A 455 -15.42 15.82 9.59
N LYS A 456 -15.26 15.70 8.26
CA LYS A 456 -13.94 15.74 7.62
C LYS A 456 -13.24 17.08 7.78
N THR A 457 -13.96 18.18 7.57
CA THR A 457 -13.40 19.53 7.75
C THR A 457 -13.00 19.74 9.20
N LEU A 458 -13.87 19.37 10.16
CA LEU A 458 -13.58 19.48 11.58
C LEU A 458 -12.36 18.64 11.99
N ALA A 459 -12.26 17.41 11.48
CA ALA A 459 -11.10 16.54 11.69
C ALA A 459 -9.81 17.21 11.23
N ALA A 460 -9.80 17.80 10.03
CA ALA A 460 -8.64 18.50 9.49
C ALA A 460 -8.31 19.77 10.28
N THR A 461 -9.30 20.61 10.59
CA THR A 461 -9.11 21.90 11.28
C THR A 461 -8.67 21.73 12.73
N LYS A 462 -9.12 20.67 13.41
CA LYS A 462 -8.83 20.42 14.84
C LYS A 462 -7.81 19.31 15.06
N ASN A 463 -7.21 18.79 13.99
CA ASN A 463 -6.27 17.66 14.03
C ASN A 463 -6.83 16.45 14.81
N LEU A 464 -8.09 16.10 14.55
CA LEU A 464 -8.79 14.98 15.17
C LEU A 464 -8.88 13.80 14.20
N VAL A 465 -8.90 12.59 14.74
CA VAL A 465 -9.31 11.40 13.98
C VAL A 465 -10.79 11.48 13.62
N LEU A 466 -11.16 10.99 12.43
CA LEU A 466 -12.48 11.21 11.82
C LEU A 466 -13.64 10.79 12.72
N TRP A 467 -13.56 9.62 13.37
CA TRP A 467 -14.62 9.17 14.28
C TRP A 467 -14.86 10.12 15.47
N ARG A 468 -13.82 10.80 15.99
CA ARG A 468 -13.98 11.82 17.06
C ARG A 468 -14.67 13.08 16.54
N ALA A 469 -14.38 13.47 15.31
CA ALA A 469 -15.06 14.58 14.67
C ALA A 469 -16.55 14.26 14.40
N MET A 470 -16.86 13.02 14.00
CA MET A 470 -18.25 12.55 13.87
C MET A 470 -19.01 12.65 15.20
N VAL A 471 -18.40 12.18 16.30
CA VAL A 471 -18.97 12.32 17.65
C VAL A 471 -19.26 13.79 17.98
N ALA A 472 -18.30 14.69 17.74
CA ALA A 472 -18.49 16.11 18.00
C ALA A 472 -19.62 16.75 17.17
N VAL A 473 -19.76 16.37 15.89
CA VAL A 473 -20.85 16.86 15.02
C VAL A 473 -22.21 16.38 15.54
N ILE A 474 -22.32 15.09 15.92
CA ILE A 474 -23.55 14.53 16.49
C ILE A 474 -23.94 15.26 17.79
N LEU A 475 -22.98 15.50 18.67
CA LEU A 475 -23.22 16.23 19.93
C LEU A 475 -23.53 17.71 19.71
N ARG A 476 -23.02 18.34 18.64
CA ARG A 476 -23.30 19.74 18.32
C ARG A 476 -24.71 19.93 17.77
N ALA A 477 -25.19 19.02 16.92
CA ALA A 477 -26.55 19.07 16.38
C ALA A 477 -27.62 19.07 17.49
N ARG A 478 -27.30 18.50 18.68
CA ARG A 478 -28.13 18.59 19.89
C ARG A 478 -28.32 20.02 20.40
N ARG A 479 -27.32 20.90 20.27
CA ARG A 479 -27.28 22.22 20.93
C ARG A 479 -28.06 23.32 20.19
N SER A 480 -28.49 23.13 18.94
CA SER A 480 -29.01 24.22 18.09
C SER A 480 -30.54 24.31 17.93
N ARG A 481 -31.36 23.73 18.82
CA ARG A 481 -32.83 23.86 18.71
C ARG A 481 -33.32 25.25 19.23
N PRO A 482 -34.30 25.92 18.60
CA PRO A 482 -34.84 27.20 19.06
C PRO A 482 -35.57 27.05 20.40
N LYS A 483 -35.41 28.02 21.30
CA LYS A 483 -36.20 28.16 22.54
C LYS A 483 -37.68 28.34 22.19
N GLY A 484 -38.50 27.32 22.44
CA GLY A 484 -39.96 27.42 22.34
C GLY A 484 -40.54 28.25 23.49
N GLY A 485 -41.32 29.26 23.09
CA GLY A 485 -42.33 30.05 23.81
C GLY A 485 -42.51 29.88 25.31
N ARG A 486 -42.27 30.97 26.05
CA ARG A 486 -43.07 31.30 27.24
C ARG A 486 -44.52 31.49 26.78
N GLN A 487 -45.44 30.65 27.24
CA GLN A 487 -46.84 31.04 27.33
C GLN A 487 -46.95 32.06 28.47
N SER A 488 -47.26 33.29 28.11
CA SER A 488 -47.67 34.36 29.01
C SER A 488 -49.16 34.21 29.31
N ASP A 489 -49.49 34.27 30.60
CA ASP A 489 -50.82 34.59 31.10
C ASP A 489 -51.39 35.83 30.41
N GLY A 490 -52.67 35.75 30.04
CA GLY A 490 -53.42 36.86 29.46
C GLY A 490 -54.90 36.51 29.41
N LEU A 491 -55.63 36.87 30.47
CA LEU A 491 -57.09 36.94 30.53
C LEU A 491 -57.65 37.75 29.35
N THR A 492 -58.71 37.26 28.71
CA THR A 492 -59.92 38.04 28.37
C THR A 492 -61.12 37.10 28.15
N THR A 493 -62.05 37.16 29.11
CA THR A 493 -63.52 37.28 28.95
C THR A 493 -64.28 36.48 27.87
N GLY A 494 -65.09 35.53 28.36
CA GLY A 494 -66.49 35.20 28.02
C GLY A 494 -67.03 35.35 26.59
N ASP A 495 -67.62 34.28 26.05
CA ASP A 495 -69.08 34.13 26.10
C ASP A 495 -69.56 32.69 25.82
N ALA A 496 -70.76 32.39 26.32
CA ALA A 496 -71.38 31.08 26.49
C ALA A 496 -71.89 30.41 25.20
N ALA A 497 -71.93 29.06 25.20
CA ALA A 497 -73.03 28.28 24.63
C ALA A 497 -73.02 26.85 25.19
N GLU A 498 -74.12 26.51 25.86
CA GLU A 498 -74.50 25.25 26.48
C GLU A 498 -74.53 24.08 25.49
N VAL A 499 -74.17 22.89 25.95
CA VAL A 499 -74.93 21.66 25.64
C VAL A 499 -74.89 20.77 26.89
N GLU A 500 -75.99 20.80 27.64
CA GLU A 500 -76.35 19.79 28.62
C GLU A 500 -76.51 18.42 27.95
N GLY A 501 -76.00 17.39 28.61
CA GLY A 501 -76.44 16.03 28.35
C GLY A 501 -77.69 15.74 29.18
N GLU A 502 -78.69 15.10 28.56
CA GLU A 502 -79.69 14.34 29.29
C GLU A 502 -80.05 13.04 28.56
N ALA A 503 -80.24 12.03 29.39
CA ALA A 503 -80.46 10.60 29.18
C ALA A 503 -81.38 10.15 28.04
N ALA A 504 -80.97 9.07 27.36
CA ALA A 504 -81.72 7.80 27.22
C ALA A 504 -80.78 6.70 26.68
#